data_AF-A0A447MXJ8-F1
#
_entry.id   AF-A0A447MXJ8-F1
#
_cell.length_a   1.000
_cell.length_b   1.000
_cell.length_c   1.000
_cell.angle_alpha   90.00
_cell.angle_beta   90.00
_cell.angle_gamma   90.00
#
_symmetry.space_group_name_H-M   'P 1'
#
loop_
_entity.id
_entity.type
_entity.pdbx_description
1 polymer ?
#
loop_
_entity_poly.entity_id
_entity_poly.type
_entity_poly.pdbx_seq_one_letter_code
_entity_poly.pdbx_strand_id
1 'polypeptide(L)'
;MLVWQPSFAQEALTTQYSQSELLKNWALSHCLALVYKDDVVKNDARATASAYLEYGKQSVEIYHEIDEIAKKYSWLKYNGSISSDFNTMKCIDFIHDRELNELIKRRVEK
;
A
#
# COMPACT_ATOMS: atom_id res chain seq x y z
N MET A 1 25.67 27.93 24.33
CA MET A 1 24.66 26.87 24.50
C MET A 1 23.73 26.91 23.31
N LEU A 2 23.70 25.84 22.52
CA LEU A 2 22.60 25.40 21.66
C LEU A 2 23.04 24.00 21.19
N VAL A 3 22.63 22.99 21.93
CA VAL A 3 22.87 21.59 21.59
C VAL A 3 21.95 21.29 20.41
N TRP A 4 22.54 21.10 19.24
CA TRP A 4 21.86 20.60 18.05
C TRP A 4 21.34 19.20 18.38
N GLN A 5 20.04 19.06 18.63
CA GLN A 5 19.44 17.73 18.78
C GLN A 5 19.49 17.05 17.41
N PRO A 6 20.17 15.91 17.25
CA PRO A 6 20.00 15.11 16.05
C PRO A 6 18.54 14.66 16.01
N SER A 7 17.87 14.90 14.88
CA SER A 7 16.59 14.26 14.59
C SER A 7 16.76 12.76 14.80
N PHE A 8 16.03 12.17 15.75
CA PHE A 8 15.88 10.73 15.86
C PHE A 8 14.97 10.24 14.71
N ALA A 9 15.37 10.48 13.47
CA ALA A 9 14.71 9.92 12.32
C ALA A 9 15.02 8.42 12.31
N GLN A 10 14.06 7.62 12.73
CA GLN A 10 14.14 6.17 12.61
C GLN A 10 14.08 5.81 11.12
N GLU A 11 15.07 5.07 10.63
CA GLU A 11 15.02 4.53 9.28
C GLU A 11 13.84 3.56 9.14
N ALA A 12 13.14 3.65 8.01
CA ALA A 12 12.08 2.73 7.65
C ALA A 12 12.64 1.30 7.45
N LEU A 13 11.83 0.29 7.73
CA LEU A 13 12.24 -1.12 7.65
C LEU A 13 12.19 -1.68 6.22
N THR A 14 12.11 -0.83 5.19
CA THR A 14 11.83 -1.22 3.80
C THR A 14 12.79 -2.32 3.29
N THR A 15 14.07 -2.21 3.62
CA THR A 15 15.12 -3.16 3.20
C THR A 15 15.06 -4.51 3.93
N GLN A 16 14.25 -4.63 4.99
CA GLN A 16 14.10 -5.84 5.81
C GLN A 16 12.95 -6.73 5.34
N TYR A 17 12.06 -6.21 4.48
CA TYR A 17 10.92 -6.96 3.97
C TYR A 17 11.32 -7.93 2.86
N SER A 18 10.71 -9.11 2.88
CA SER A 18 10.74 -10.04 1.76
C SER A 18 10.00 -9.49 0.53
N GLN A 19 10.18 -10.12 -0.63
CA GLN A 19 9.55 -9.68 -1.88
C GLN A 19 8.01 -9.75 -1.81
N SER A 20 7.44 -10.75 -1.15
CA SER A 20 5.99 -10.84 -0.96
C SER A 20 5.47 -9.75 -0.02
N GLU A 21 6.22 -9.42 1.04
CA GLU A 21 5.88 -8.34 1.96
C GLU A 21 5.96 -6.97 1.28
N LEU A 22 7.00 -6.73 0.45
CA LEU A 22 7.11 -5.50 -0.35
C LEU A 22 5.91 -5.32 -1.26
N LEU A 23 5.48 -6.36 -1.98
CA LEU A 23 4.29 -6.31 -2.84
C LEU A 23 2.99 -6.07 -2.06
N LYS A 24 2.85 -6.69 -0.87
CA LYS A 24 1.68 -6.43 0.01
C LYS A 24 1.67 -5.02 0.56
N ASN A 25 2.84 -4.50 0.96
CA ASN A 25 2.98 -3.14 1.46
C ASN A 25 2.73 -2.11 0.35
N TRP A 26 3.20 -2.38 -0.87
CA TRP A 26 2.86 -1.62 -2.06
C TRP A 26 1.35 -1.63 -2.31
N ALA A 27 0.71 -2.81 -2.27
CA ALA A 27 -0.72 -2.95 -2.48
C ALA A 27 -1.51 -2.08 -1.47
N LEU A 28 -1.20 -2.18 -0.19
CA LEU A 28 -1.86 -1.39 0.86
C LEU A 28 -1.71 0.12 0.62
N SER A 29 -0.47 0.59 0.47
CA SER A 29 -0.18 2.02 0.30
C SER A 29 -0.78 2.58 -1.00
N HIS A 30 -0.71 1.84 -2.10
CA HIS A 30 -1.36 2.20 -3.35
C HIS A 30 -2.88 2.29 -3.21
N CYS A 31 -3.53 1.31 -2.56
CA CYS A 31 -4.96 1.38 -2.30
C CYS A 31 -5.34 2.62 -1.49
N LEU A 32 -4.57 2.96 -0.46
CA LEU A 32 -4.80 4.17 0.35
C LEU A 32 -4.73 5.44 -0.51
N ALA A 33 -3.80 5.50 -1.47
CA ALA A 33 -3.72 6.60 -2.43
C ALA A 33 -4.94 6.70 -3.37
N LEU A 34 -5.63 5.58 -3.63
CA LEU A 34 -6.86 5.55 -4.44
C LEU A 34 -8.07 6.06 -3.64
N VAL A 35 -8.24 5.60 -2.40
CA VAL A 35 -9.46 5.85 -1.61
C VAL A 35 -9.50 7.20 -0.92
N TYR A 36 -8.34 7.79 -0.61
CA TYR A 36 -8.31 9.12 0.01
C TYR A 36 -8.45 10.25 -1.02
N LYS A 37 -9.10 11.33 -0.58
CA LYS A 37 -9.38 12.54 -1.39
C LYS A 37 -8.38 13.66 -1.15
N ASP A 38 -7.83 13.75 0.07
CA ASP A 38 -6.87 14.78 0.42
C ASP A 38 -5.54 14.57 -0.32
N ASP A 39 -5.04 15.59 -1.00
CA ASP A 39 -3.86 15.48 -1.85
C ASP A 39 -2.58 15.21 -1.06
N VAL A 40 -2.46 15.72 0.17
CA VAL A 40 -1.30 15.47 1.03
C VAL A 40 -1.26 13.99 1.40
N VAL A 41 -2.38 13.44 1.86
CA VAL A 41 -2.50 12.01 2.20
C VAL A 41 -2.28 11.12 0.97
N LYS A 42 -2.83 11.50 -0.19
CA LYS A 42 -2.62 10.75 -1.44
C LYS A 42 -1.15 10.72 -1.86
N ASN A 43 -0.48 11.86 -1.78
CA ASN A 43 0.92 11.97 -2.19
C ASN A 43 1.85 11.25 -1.20
N ASP A 44 1.55 11.27 0.10
CA ASP A 44 2.27 10.49 1.10
C ASP A 44 2.12 8.97 0.84
N ALA A 45 0.90 8.50 0.60
CA ALA A 45 0.64 7.11 0.26
C ALA A 45 1.33 6.68 -1.06
N ARG A 46 1.37 7.57 -2.07
CA ARG A 46 2.11 7.34 -3.32
C ARG A 46 3.62 7.28 -3.11
N ALA A 47 4.18 8.19 -2.32
CA ALA A 47 5.59 8.17 -1.98
C ALA A 47 5.96 6.87 -1.25
N THR A 48 5.12 6.46 -0.30
CA THR A 48 5.25 5.19 0.40
C THR A 48 5.21 3.98 -0.56
N ALA A 49 4.25 3.94 -1.48
CA ALA A 49 4.16 2.88 -2.48
C ALA A 49 5.42 2.84 -3.36
N SER A 50 5.93 4.00 -3.82
CA SER A 50 7.15 4.04 -4.63
C SER A 50 8.37 3.50 -3.90
N ALA A 51 8.47 3.68 -2.57
CA ALA A 51 9.55 3.12 -1.78
C ALA A 51 9.52 1.58 -1.78
N TYR A 52 8.34 0.96 -1.73
CA TYR A 52 8.24 -0.50 -1.84
C TYR A 52 8.50 -1.03 -3.26
N LEU A 53 8.11 -0.25 -4.28
CA LEU A 53 8.38 -0.58 -5.69
C LEU A 53 9.88 -0.61 -5.98
N GLU A 54 10.64 0.36 -5.46
CA GLU A 54 12.10 0.49 -5.68
C GLU A 54 12.88 -0.77 -5.26
N TYR A 55 12.47 -1.42 -4.16
CA TYR A 55 13.12 -2.64 -3.66
C TYR A 55 12.49 -3.94 -4.21
N GLY A 56 11.40 -3.82 -4.96
CA GLY A 56 10.75 -4.94 -5.63
C GLY A 56 11.57 -5.40 -6.84
N LYS A 57 11.73 -6.72 -6.99
CA LYS A 57 12.44 -7.33 -8.12
C LYS A 57 11.52 -7.70 -9.29
N GLN A 58 10.22 -7.46 -9.14
CA GLN A 58 9.21 -7.79 -10.13
C GLN A 58 9.12 -6.69 -11.18
N SER A 59 8.68 -7.08 -12.37
CA SER A 59 8.40 -6.14 -13.46
C SER A 59 7.18 -5.27 -13.14
N VAL A 60 7.04 -4.14 -13.85
CA VAL A 60 5.98 -3.15 -13.57
C VAL A 60 4.56 -3.73 -13.73
N GLU A 61 4.41 -4.78 -14.54
CA GLU A 61 3.12 -5.40 -14.85
C GLU A 61 2.43 -5.97 -13.61
N ILE A 62 3.16 -6.50 -12.62
CA ILE A 62 2.51 -7.01 -11.40
C ILE A 62 1.80 -5.88 -10.63
N TYR A 63 2.38 -4.69 -10.61
CA TYR A 63 1.82 -3.55 -9.90
C TYR A 63 0.56 -3.03 -10.61
N HIS A 64 0.52 -3.08 -11.94
CA HIS A 64 -0.69 -2.84 -12.70
C HIS A 64 -1.77 -3.90 -12.43
N GLU A 65 -1.41 -5.19 -12.36
CA GLU A 65 -2.36 -6.25 -11.99
C GLU A 65 -2.91 -6.04 -10.55
N ILE A 66 -2.06 -5.63 -9.60
CA ILE A 66 -2.49 -5.30 -8.22
C ILE A 66 -3.42 -4.08 -8.21
N ASP A 67 -3.15 -3.04 -9.00
CA ASP A 67 -4.02 -1.87 -9.13
C ASP A 67 -5.43 -2.23 -9.63
N GLU A 68 -5.53 -3.11 -10.64
CA GLU A 68 -6.82 -3.58 -11.14
C GLU A 68 -7.63 -4.33 -10.07
N ILE A 69 -6.97 -5.09 -9.19
CA ILE A 69 -7.64 -5.71 -8.04
C ILE A 69 -8.03 -4.65 -6.99
N ALA A 70 -7.15 -3.68 -6.71
CA ALA A 70 -7.41 -2.60 -5.75
C ALA A 70 -8.62 -1.75 -6.16
N LYS A 71 -8.82 -1.50 -7.46
CA LYS A 71 -10.00 -0.78 -8.00
C LYS A 71 -11.33 -1.48 -7.68
N LYS A 72 -11.34 -2.82 -7.60
CA LYS A 72 -12.54 -3.59 -7.19
C LYS A 72 -13.01 -3.22 -5.79
N TYR A 73 -12.08 -2.84 -4.90
CA TYR A 73 -12.37 -2.43 -3.53
C TYR A 73 -12.53 -0.92 -3.37
N SER A 74 -11.70 -0.11 -4.03
CA SER A 74 -11.70 1.35 -3.83
C SER A 74 -13.02 2.02 -4.22
N TRP A 75 -13.76 1.42 -5.14
CA TRP A 75 -15.07 1.91 -5.60
C TRP A 75 -16.27 1.42 -4.79
N LEU A 76 -16.07 0.48 -3.86
CA LEU A 76 -17.16 -0.03 -3.02
C LEU A 76 -17.75 1.09 -2.15
N LYS A 77 -19.04 0.95 -1.86
CA LYS A 77 -19.78 1.79 -0.91
C LYS A 77 -20.01 0.98 0.35
N TYR A 78 -19.29 1.32 1.41
CA TYR A 78 -19.46 0.73 2.72
C TYR A 78 -20.32 1.66 3.58
N ASN A 79 -21.18 1.06 4.40
CA ASN A 79 -22.05 1.75 5.34
C ASN A 79 -21.93 1.08 6.72
N GLY A 80 -22.33 1.81 7.76
CA GLY A 80 -22.33 1.29 9.13
C GLY A 80 -23.27 2.08 10.02
N SER A 81 -23.27 1.77 11.32
CA SER A 81 -24.08 2.47 12.32
C SER A 81 -23.59 3.89 12.64
N ILE A 82 -22.47 4.32 12.05
CA ILE A 82 -21.89 5.65 12.21
C ILE A 82 -21.64 6.30 10.85
N SER A 83 -21.56 7.63 10.84
CA SER A 83 -21.25 8.40 9.62
C SER A 83 -19.79 8.22 9.19
N SER A 84 -19.55 7.44 8.13
CA SER A 84 -18.25 7.29 7.48
C SER A 84 -18.39 6.64 6.09
N ASP A 85 -17.44 6.94 5.19
CA ASP A 85 -17.29 6.25 3.90
C ASP A 85 -16.49 4.93 4.02
N PHE A 86 -15.89 4.69 5.20
CA PHE A 86 -15.05 3.53 5.52
C PHE A 86 -13.95 3.25 4.49
N ASN A 87 -13.33 4.30 3.94
CA ASN A 87 -12.30 4.20 2.90
C ASN A 87 -11.10 3.33 3.33
N THR A 88 -10.62 3.49 4.56
CA THR A 88 -9.53 2.67 5.10
C THR A 88 -9.90 1.18 5.16
N MET A 89 -11.16 0.87 5.51
CA MET A 89 -11.64 -0.52 5.61
C MET A 89 -11.61 -1.23 4.26
N LYS A 90 -11.92 -0.53 3.16
CA LYS A 90 -11.81 -1.10 1.80
C LYS A 90 -10.41 -1.60 1.50
N CYS A 91 -9.39 -0.86 1.92
CA CYS A 91 -7.99 -1.26 1.73
C CYS A 91 -7.53 -2.36 2.68
N ILE A 92 -8.09 -2.42 3.90
CA ILE A 92 -7.88 -3.55 4.81
C ILE A 92 -8.48 -4.83 4.24
N ASP A 93 -9.71 -4.78 3.72
CA ASP A 93 -10.35 -5.95 3.11
C ASP A 93 -9.62 -6.38 1.82
N PHE A 94 -9.19 -5.41 1.02
CA PHE A 94 -8.40 -5.64 -0.19
C PHE A 94 -7.10 -6.42 0.08
N ILE A 95 -6.32 -6.10 1.12
CA ILE A 95 -5.08 -6.84 1.37
C ILE A 95 -5.30 -8.30 1.81
N HIS A 96 -6.52 -8.65 2.22
CA HIS A 96 -6.96 -10.01 2.52
C HIS A 96 -7.61 -10.71 1.31
N ASP A 97 -7.72 -10.02 0.16
CA ASP A 97 -8.30 -10.60 -1.04
C ASP A 97 -7.51 -11.83 -1.51
N ARG A 98 -8.25 -12.88 -1.90
CA ARG A 98 -7.64 -14.14 -2.31
C ARG A 98 -6.94 -14.01 -3.66
N GLU A 99 -7.49 -13.25 -4.59
CA GLU A 99 -6.90 -13.06 -5.92
C GLU A 99 -5.56 -12.32 -5.83
N LEU A 100 -5.49 -11.28 -4.99
CA LEU A 100 -4.27 -10.55 -4.67
C LEU A 100 -3.20 -11.47 -4.06
N ASN A 101 -3.55 -12.22 -3.02
CA ASN A 101 -2.59 -13.07 -2.32
C ASN A 101 -2.04 -14.18 -3.24
N GLU A 102 -2.89 -14.76 -4.08
CA GLU A 102 -2.49 -15.76 -5.08
C GLU A 102 -1.65 -15.15 -6.22
N LEU A 103 -1.94 -13.91 -6.65
CA LEU A 103 -1.10 -13.18 -7.60
C LEU A 103 0.33 -13.01 -7.07
N ILE A 104 0.46 -12.51 -5.84
CA ILE A 104 1.76 -12.28 -5.19
C ILE A 104 2.52 -13.60 -5.06
N LYS A 105 1.85 -14.66 -4.57
CA LYS A 105 2.47 -15.98 -4.41
C LYS A 105 3.08 -16.50 -5.72
N ARG A 106 2.30 -16.49 -6.81
CA ARG A 106 2.75 -16.97 -8.14
C ARG A 106 3.92 -16.19 -8.74
N ARG A 107 4.16 -14.96 -8.29
CA ARG A 107 5.18 -14.06 -8.84
C ARG A 107 6.44 -13.99 -7.97
N VAL A 108 6.35 -14.42 -6.72
CA VAL A 108 7.50 -14.56 -5.81
C VAL A 108 8.12 -15.97 -5.89
N GLU A 109 7.34 -16.98 -6.25
CA GLU A 109 7.82 -18.37 -6.46
C GLU A 109 8.51 -18.60 -7.82
N LYS A 110 8.59 -17.58 -8.68
CA LYS A 110 9.29 -17.60 -9.97
C LYS A 110 10.62 -16.86 -9.87
#